data_AF-A0A7X6PD41-F1
#
_entry.id   AF-A0A7X6PD41-F1
#
_cell.length_a   1.000
_cell.length_b   1.000
_cell.length_c   1.000
_cell.angle_alpha   90.00
_cell.angle_beta   90.00
_cell.angle_gamma   90.00
#
_symmetry.space_group_name_H-M   'P 1'
#
loop_
_entity.id
_entity.type
_entity.pdbx_description
1 polymer ?
#
loop_
_entity_poly.entity_id
_entity_poly.type
_entity_poly.pdbx_seq_one_letter_code
_entity_poly.pdbx_strand_id
1 'polypeptide(L)'
;MCSYLNIKAGESEVFQFSEGNTYVKIGENVRNKDVYIVQTIGLKANDSFMELLFWIDSFKRSSARSVTVIMPYFSYAKADKKDEPRVSIRARVCADCIEVAGADRVITIDLHSPQIQG
;
A
#
# COMPACT_ATOMS: atom_id res chain seq x y z
N MET A 1 -5.66 13.96 -7.03
CA MET A 1 -6.76 12.96 -7.13
C MET A 1 -8.03 13.47 -6.47
N CYS A 2 -8.06 13.74 -5.15
CA CYS A 2 -9.28 14.19 -4.45
C CYS A 2 -9.90 15.46 -5.05
N SER A 3 -9.09 16.48 -5.36
CA SER A 3 -9.55 17.72 -6.00
C SER A 3 -10.21 17.48 -7.37
N TYR A 4 -9.68 16.54 -8.16
CA TYR A 4 -10.24 16.19 -9.47
C TYR A 4 -11.60 15.48 -9.34
N LEU A 5 -11.75 14.66 -8.30
CA LEU A 5 -13.00 13.95 -7.98
C LEU A 5 -14.00 14.81 -7.18
N ASN A 6 -13.64 16.06 -6.84
CA ASN A 6 -14.42 16.95 -5.98
C ASN A 6 -14.79 16.32 -4.62
N ILE A 7 -13.86 15.56 -4.03
CA ILE A 7 -13.99 14.95 -2.70
C ILE A 7 -12.91 15.49 -1.76
N LYS A 8 -13.15 15.41 -0.46
CA LYS A 8 -12.14 15.68 0.56
C LYS A 8 -11.27 14.44 0.78
N ALA A 9 -9.99 14.65 1.05
CA ALA A 9 -9.14 13.60 1.58
C ALA A 9 -9.63 13.21 2.99
N GLY A 10 -9.52 11.92 3.32
CA GLY A 10 -9.93 11.44 4.64
C GLY A 10 -9.06 12.02 5.75
N GLU A 11 -9.63 12.13 6.93
CA GLU A 11 -8.90 12.61 8.11
C GLU A 11 -8.00 11.48 8.63
N SER A 12 -6.70 11.76 8.76
CA SER A 12 -5.70 10.76 9.14
C SER A 12 -4.47 11.40 9.77
N GLU A 13 -3.84 10.69 10.71
CA GLU A 13 -2.57 11.07 11.31
C GLU A 13 -1.49 10.03 10.95
N VAL A 14 -0.31 10.50 10.53
CA VAL A 14 0.88 9.68 10.34
C VAL A 14 2.08 10.42 10.90
N PHE A 15 2.94 9.71 11.63
CA PHE A 15 4.24 10.23 12.03
C PHE A 15 5.22 9.10 12.31
N GLN A 16 6.50 9.45 12.34
CA GLN A 16 7.59 8.54 12.63
C GLN A 16 8.17 8.87 14.00
N PHE A 17 8.30 7.87 14.88
CA PHE A 17 8.97 8.01 16.17
C PHE A 17 10.48 8.20 15.99
N SER A 18 11.16 8.71 17.02
CA SER A 18 12.61 8.93 17.00
C SER A 18 13.41 7.64 16.76
N GLU A 19 12.90 6.48 17.18
CA GLU A 19 13.54 5.19 16.92
C GLU A 19 13.26 4.62 15.51
N GLY A 20 12.47 5.31 14.69
CA GLY A 20 12.20 4.94 13.29
C GLY A 20 10.88 4.19 13.06
N ASN A 21 10.11 3.90 14.10
CA ASN A 21 8.80 3.25 14.00
C ASN A 21 7.75 4.17 13.36
N THR A 22 6.91 3.62 12.49
CA THR A 22 5.79 4.36 11.86
C THR A 22 4.50 4.15 12.64
N TYR A 23 3.80 5.26 12.93
CA TYR A 23 2.45 5.27 13.49
C TYR A 23 1.44 5.76 12.46
N VAL A 24 0.27 5.14 12.41
CA VAL A 24 -0.87 5.56 11.60
C VAL A 24 -2.15 5.54 12.42
N LYS A 25 -3.06 6.48 12.15
CA LYS A 25 -4.38 6.54 12.79
C LYS A 25 -5.42 7.15 11.87
N ILE A 26 -6.56 6.48 11.78
CA ILE A 26 -7.74 6.96 11.05
C ILE A 26 -8.46 7.99 11.92
N GLY A 27 -8.72 9.18 11.38
CA GLY A 27 -9.36 10.30 12.07
C GLY A 27 -10.88 10.34 11.97
N GLU A 28 -11.49 9.47 11.17
CA GLU A 28 -12.94 9.46 10.93
C GLU A 28 -13.55 8.04 10.94
N ASN A 29 -14.88 7.96 10.97
CA ASN A 29 -15.57 6.67 10.87
C ASN A 29 -15.53 6.13 9.44
N VAL A 30 -14.99 4.91 9.28
CA VAL A 30 -14.80 4.22 7.99
C VAL A 30 -15.60 2.92 7.86
N ARG A 31 -16.43 2.59 8.84
CA ARG A 31 -17.20 1.33 8.84
C ARG A 31 -18.09 1.25 7.61
N ASN A 32 -18.07 0.11 6.93
CA ASN A 32 -18.84 -0.18 5.71
C ASN A 32 -18.57 0.78 4.53
N LYS A 33 -17.48 1.57 4.56
CA LYS A 33 -17.06 2.42 3.44
C LYS A 33 -16.06 1.70 2.54
N ASP A 34 -16.05 2.06 1.26
CA ASP A 34 -14.94 1.70 0.36
C ASP A 34 -13.81 2.71 0.55
N VAL A 35 -12.63 2.21 0.90
CA VAL A 35 -11.45 3.03 1.18
C VAL A 35 -10.45 2.88 0.06
N TYR A 36 -9.89 4.01 -0.37
CA TYR A 36 -8.83 4.07 -1.37
C TYR A 36 -7.57 4.67 -0.73
N ILE A 37 -6.54 3.86 -0.59
CA ILE A 37 -5.24 4.29 -0.05
C ILE A 37 -4.34 4.63 -1.23
N VAL A 38 -3.88 5.88 -1.32
CA VAL A 38 -2.93 6.28 -2.37
C VAL A 38 -1.53 6.34 -1.74
N GLN A 39 -0.65 5.40 -2.11
CA GLN A 39 0.71 5.38 -1.60
C GLN A 39 1.73 5.00 -2.69
N THR A 40 2.78 5.79 -2.81
CA THR A 40 3.87 5.52 -3.77
C THR A 40 5.03 4.85 -3.05
N ILE A 41 5.52 3.73 -3.60
CA ILE A 41 6.71 3.03 -3.06
C ILE A 41 7.94 3.49 -3.83
N GLY A 42 8.42 4.69 -3.45
CA GLY A 42 9.50 5.42 -4.13
C GLY A 42 10.87 5.30 -3.46
N LEU A 43 11.47 6.45 -3.15
CA LEU A 43 12.85 6.57 -2.65
C LEU A 43 13.06 5.91 -1.27
N LYS A 44 12.08 6.01 -0.37
CA LYS A 44 12.07 5.34 0.93
C LYS A 44 11.19 4.08 0.87
N ALA A 45 11.53 3.17 -0.03
CA ALA A 45 10.67 2.04 -0.38
C ALA A 45 10.20 1.23 0.84
N ASN A 46 11.09 0.94 1.78
CA ASN A 46 10.74 0.15 2.98
C ASN A 46 9.80 0.91 3.91
N ASP A 47 10.09 2.18 4.21
CA ASP A 47 9.27 2.98 5.12
C ASP A 47 7.86 3.17 4.54
N SER A 48 7.77 3.54 3.25
CA SER A 48 6.48 3.71 2.56
C SER A 48 5.70 2.40 2.45
N PHE A 49 6.41 1.27 2.27
CA PHE A 49 5.78 -0.05 2.21
C PHE A 49 5.25 -0.48 3.57
N MET A 50 6.03 -0.29 4.64
CA MET A 50 5.58 -0.57 6.01
C MET A 50 4.40 0.30 6.41
N GLU A 51 4.43 1.60 6.09
CA GLU A 51 3.31 2.52 6.32
C GLU A 51 2.04 2.04 5.59
N LEU A 52 2.17 1.61 4.33
CA LEU A 52 1.05 1.06 3.56
C LEU A 52 0.42 -0.15 4.27
N LEU A 53 1.22 -1.10 4.74
CA LEU A 53 0.72 -2.28 5.44
C LEU A 53 -0.04 -1.90 6.71
N PHE A 54 0.45 -0.93 7.48
CA PHE A 54 -0.24 -0.43 8.67
C PHE A 54 -1.55 0.28 8.34
N TRP A 55 -1.61 1.03 7.24
CA TRP A 55 -2.87 1.61 6.78
C TRP A 55 -3.89 0.53 6.41
N ILE A 56 -3.49 -0.47 5.62
CA ILE A 56 -4.38 -1.57 5.21
C ILE A 56 -4.95 -2.28 6.45
N ASP A 57 -4.08 -2.69 7.40
CA ASP A 57 -4.50 -3.35 8.64
C ASP A 57 -5.46 -2.46 9.45
N SER A 58 -5.15 -1.17 9.58
CA SER A 58 -5.98 -0.20 10.32
C SER A 58 -7.39 -0.09 9.74
N PHE A 59 -7.51 0.01 8.41
CA PHE A 59 -8.82 0.09 7.75
C PHE A 59 -9.60 -1.23 7.85
N LYS A 60 -8.93 -2.38 7.70
CA LYS A 60 -9.56 -3.69 7.87
C LYS A 60 -10.10 -3.88 9.29
N ARG A 61 -9.30 -3.59 10.33
CA ARG A 61 -9.75 -3.67 11.73
C ARG A 61 -10.85 -2.68 12.06
N SER A 62 -10.88 -1.55 11.36
CA SER A 62 -11.94 -0.54 11.47
C SER A 62 -13.22 -0.88 10.67
N SER A 63 -13.33 -2.12 10.17
CA SER A 63 -14.52 -2.63 9.46
C SER A 63 -14.85 -1.86 8.16
N ALA A 64 -13.83 -1.41 7.43
CA ALA A 64 -14.03 -0.93 6.07
C ALA A 64 -14.68 -2.02 5.19
N ARG A 65 -15.57 -1.65 4.27
CA ARG A 65 -16.21 -2.59 3.34
C ARG A 65 -15.19 -3.16 2.35
N SER A 66 -14.35 -2.28 1.82
CA SER A 66 -13.24 -2.66 0.95
C SER A 66 -12.06 -1.70 1.14
N VAL A 67 -10.86 -2.22 0.90
CA VAL A 67 -9.58 -1.51 0.94
C VAL A 67 -8.91 -1.69 -0.41
N THR A 68 -8.93 -0.65 -1.23
CA THR A 68 -8.24 -0.59 -2.51
C THR A 68 -6.96 0.21 -2.37
N VAL A 69 -5.82 -0.39 -2.69
CA VAL A 69 -4.53 0.29 -2.75
C VAL A 69 -4.34 0.85 -4.15
N ILE A 70 -4.04 2.14 -4.25
CA ILE A 70 -3.60 2.81 -5.46
C ILE A 70 -2.12 3.10 -5.26
N MET A 71 -1.29 2.40 -6.03
CA MET A 71 0.17 2.46 -5.98
C MET A 71 0.71 2.98 -7.30
N PRO A 72 0.82 4.32 -7.49
CA PRO A 72 1.22 4.91 -8.76
C PRO A 72 2.60 4.44 -9.23
N TYR A 73 3.51 4.15 -8.30
CA TYR A 73 4.82 3.60 -8.60
C TYR A 73 5.23 2.58 -7.55
N PHE A 74 5.73 1.44 -8.01
CA PHE A 74 6.17 0.31 -7.20
C PHE A 74 7.64 -0.02 -7.48
N SER A 75 8.57 0.50 -6.68
CA SER A 75 10.01 0.32 -6.93
C SER A 75 10.48 -1.13 -6.93
N TYR A 76 9.82 -2.00 -6.15
CA TYR A 76 10.13 -3.44 -6.12
C TYR A 76 9.67 -4.19 -7.38
N ALA A 77 8.92 -3.55 -8.28
CA ALA A 77 8.48 -4.14 -9.55
C ALA A 77 9.64 -4.62 -10.43
N LYS A 78 10.85 -4.07 -10.27
CA LYS A 78 12.04 -4.51 -11.04
C LYS A 78 12.60 -5.86 -10.59
N ALA A 79 12.18 -6.36 -9.43
CA ALA A 79 12.60 -7.63 -8.87
C ALA A 79 11.48 -8.67 -8.97
N ASP A 80 11.02 -8.88 -10.20
CA ASP A 80 9.88 -9.72 -10.60
C ASP A 80 10.26 -11.14 -11.01
N LYS A 81 11.56 -11.42 -11.19
CA LYS A 81 12.09 -12.73 -11.56
C LYS A 81 13.33 -13.09 -10.75
N LYS A 82 13.67 -14.38 -10.79
CA LYS A 82 14.91 -14.91 -10.24
C LYS A 82 15.99 -14.86 -11.32
N ASP A 83 16.70 -13.75 -11.35
CA ASP A 83 17.87 -13.50 -12.21
C ASP A 83 19.12 -14.24 -11.72
N GLU A 84 19.23 -14.49 -10.41
CA GLU A 84 20.33 -15.25 -9.81
C GLU A 84 19.86 -16.40 -8.90
N PRO A 85 20.64 -17.48 -8.75
CA PRO A 85 20.34 -18.51 -7.76
C PRO A 85 20.24 -17.94 -6.33
N ARG A 86 19.20 -18.35 -5.60
CA ARG A 86 18.98 -18.05 -4.16
C ARG A 86 18.67 -16.57 -3.83
N VAL A 87 18.17 -15.79 -4.78
CA VAL A 87 17.64 -14.43 -4.52
C VAL A 87 16.12 -14.41 -4.31
N SER A 88 15.63 -13.33 -3.70
CA SER A 88 14.20 -13.10 -3.44
C SER A 88 13.51 -12.44 -4.63
N ILE A 89 12.31 -12.91 -4.95
CA ILE A 89 11.38 -12.24 -5.88
C ILE A 89 10.61 -11.20 -5.06
N ARG A 90 11.24 -10.05 -4.84
CA ARG A 90 10.74 -9.02 -3.90
C ARG A 90 9.36 -8.50 -4.27
N ALA A 91 9.06 -8.38 -5.57
CA ALA A 91 7.72 -7.98 -6.03
C ALA A 91 6.64 -8.94 -5.50
N ARG A 92 6.90 -10.25 -5.55
CA ARG A 92 5.97 -11.28 -5.06
C ARG A 92 5.82 -11.23 -3.55
N VAL A 93 6.92 -11.12 -2.81
CA VAL A 93 6.87 -11.00 -1.34
C VAL A 93 6.03 -9.81 -0.92
N CYS A 94 6.21 -8.65 -1.56
CA CYS A 94 5.42 -7.47 -1.29
C CYS A 94 3.93 -7.66 -1.63
N ALA A 95 3.62 -8.33 -2.74
CA ALA A 95 2.23 -8.65 -3.11
C ALA A 95 1.57 -9.54 -2.06
N ASP A 96 2.26 -10.61 -1.62
CA ASP A 96 1.77 -11.51 -0.56
C ASP A 96 1.52 -10.75 0.76
N CYS A 97 2.42 -9.84 1.13
CA CYS A 97 2.24 -9.01 2.33
C CYS A 97 1.03 -8.07 2.21
N ILE A 98 0.80 -7.45 1.05
CA ILE A 98 -0.36 -6.57 0.81
C ILE A 98 -1.67 -7.36 0.89
N GLU A 99 -1.69 -8.56 0.32
CA GLU A 99 -2.84 -9.47 0.37
C GLU A 99 -3.13 -9.90 1.82
N VAL A 100 -2.11 -10.37 2.53
CA VAL A 100 -2.24 -10.81 3.94
C VAL A 100 -2.63 -9.67 4.88
N ALA A 101 -2.14 -8.44 4.65
CA ALA A 101 -2.58 -7.27 5.40
C ALA A 101 -4.08 -6.96 5.18
N GLY A 102 -4.64 -7.41 4.06
CA GLY A 102 -6.07 -7.36 3.76
C GLY A 102 -6.46 -6.32 2.71
N ALA A 103 -5.60 -6.01 1.75
CA ALA A 103 -6.04 -5.25 0.58
C ALA A 103 -6.95 -6.14 -0.30
N ASP A 104 -8.08 -5.59 -0.75
CA ASP A 104 -9.00 -6.29 -1.65
C ASP A 104 -8.63 -6.09 -3.12
N ARG A 105 -7.92 -5.00 -3.42
CA ARG A 105 -7.48 -4.65 -4.77
C ARG A 105 -6.22 -3.80 -4.73
N VAL A 106 -5.36 -4.00 -5.72
CA VAL A 106 -4.24 -3.09 -6.02
C VAL A 106 -4.43 -2.52 -7.42
N ILE A 107 -4.29 -1.21 -7.55
CA ILE A 107 -4.26 -0.45 -8.80
C ILE A 107 -2.88 0.18 -8.90
N THR A 108 -2.18 -0.04 -9.99
CA THR A 108 -0.84 0.51 -10.21
C THR A 108 -0.68 0.95 -11.66
N ILE A 109 0.34 1.74 -11.95
CA ILE A 109 0.60 2.32 -13.26
C ILE A 109 1.97 1.81 -13.73
N ASP A 110 2.06 1.40 -14.99
CA ASP A 110 3.30 1.01 -15.68
C ASP A 110 4.19 0.07 -14.86
N LEU A 111 3.66 -1.11 -14.52
CA LEU A 111 4.46 -2.19 -13.98
C LEU A 111 5.62 -2.50 -14.93
N HIS A 112 6.82 -2.67 -14.36
CA HIS A 112 8.02 -2.99 -15.11
C HIS A 112 7.84 -4.24 -16.01
N SER A 113 6.96 -5.13 -15.60
CA SER A 113 6.71 -6.42 -16.23
C SER A 113 5.23 -6.79 -16.00
N PRO A 114 4.46 -7.14 -17.05
CA PRO A 114 3.05 -7.49 -16.91
C PRO A 114 2.82 -8.75 -16.06
N GLN A 115 3.83 -9.61 -15.92
CA GLN A 115 3.78 -10.82 -15.09
C GLN A 115 3.54 -10.54 -13.61
N ILE A 116 3.82 -9.33 -13.13
CA ILE A 116 3.60 -8.90 -11.74
C ILE A 116 2.11 -8.87 -11.37
N GLN A 117 1.21 -8.85 -12.37
CA GLN A 117 -0.23 -8.92 -12.14
C GLN A 117 -0.70 -10.32 -11.64
N GLY A 118 0.13 -11.36 -11.82
CA GLY A 118 -0.19 -12.75 -11.48
C GLY A 118 0.02 -13.15 -10.02
#